data_AF-A0A6V7KLA8-F1
#
_entry.id   AF-A0A6V7KLA8-F1
#
_cell.length_a   1.000
_cell.length_b   1.000
_cell.length_c   1.000
_cell.angle_alpha   90.00
_cell.angle_beta   90.00
_cell.angle_gamma   90.00
#
_symmetry.space_group_name_H-M   'P 1'
#
loop_
_entity.id
_entity.type
_entity.pdbx_description
1 polymer ?
#
loop_
_entity_poly.entity_id
_entity_poly.type
_entity_poly.pdbx_seq_one_letter_code
_entity_poly.pdbx_strand_id
1 'polypeptide(L)'
;TLKEAKKAVYWTLPITSALVFGMTLSGLAMYSKYYNCDPKLAGDISSNDQLMPHYIMQNLSKYPGIPGLFIAGIFSAGLSTISAVQNSAA
;
A
#
# COMPACT_ATOMS: atom_id res chain seq x y z
N THR A 1 -0.42 26.26 -16.86
CA THR A 1 -0.17 26.36 -18.32
C THR A 1 0.01 24.98 -18.90
N LEU A 2 -0.28 24.76 -20.19
CA LEU A 2 -0.31 23.42 -20.83
C LEU A 2 1.02 22.63 -20.71
N LYS A 3 2.17 23.32 -20.64
CA LYS A 3 3.50 22.72 -20.46
C LYS A 3 3.67 22.09 -19.06
N GLU A 4 3.20 22.78 -18.02
CA GLU A 4 3.24 22.27 -16.64
C GLU A 4 2.33 21.05 -16.47
N ALA A 5 1.15 21.05 -17.11
CA ALA A 5 0.25 19.90 -17.11
C ALA A 5 0.89 18.67 -17.77
N LYS A 6 1.53 18.82 -18.93
CA LYS A 6 2.26 17.74 -19.60
C LYS A 6 3.43 17.23 -18.75
N LYS A 7 4.16 18.13 -18.10
CA LYS A 7 5.25 17.79 -17.18
C LYS A 7 4.73 16.97 -16.00
N ALA A 8 3.62 17.39 -15.37
CA ALA A 8 3.00 16.65 -14.28
C ALA A 8 2.60 15.22 -14.68
N VAL A 9 2.01 15.04 -15.86
CA VAL A 9 1.68 13.71 -16.41
C VAL A 9 2.94 12.87 -16.62
N TYR A 10 4.00 13.46 -17.16
CA TYR A 10 5.25 12.74 -17.39
C TYR A 10 5.94 12.32 -16.08
N TRP A 11 5.76 13.07 -14.99
CA TRP A 11 6.26 12.70 -13.67
C TRP A 11 5.40 11.65 -12.95
N THR A 12 4.07 11.74 -13.04
CA THR A 12 3.19 10.79 -12.34
C THR A 12 3.22 9.38 -12.95
N LEU A 13 3.45 9.27 -14.26
CA LEU A 13 3.52 7.99 -14.97
C LEU A 13 4.59 7.02 -14.42
N PRO A 14 5.89 7.38 -14.37
CA PRO A 14 6.93 6.49 -13.86
C PRO A 14 6.76 6.20 -12.36
N ILE A 15 6.33 7.20 -11.58
CA ILE A 15 6.10 7.05 -10.14
C ILE A 15 5.00 6.01 -9.89
N THR A 16 3.86 6.15 -10.57
CA THR A 16 2.74 5.20 -10.44
C THR A 16 3.14 3.81 -10.94
N SER A 17 3.87 3.71 -12.05
CA SER A 17 4.36 2.43 -12.58
C SER A 17 5.26 1.70 -11.59
N ALA A 18 6.23 2.40 -10.98
CA ALA A 18 7.12 1.84 -9.98
C ALA A 18 6.36 1.35 -8.73
N LEU A 19 5.35 2.12 -8.28
CA LEU A 19 4.51 1.74 -7.14
C LEU A 19 3.70 0.47 -7.42
N VAL A 20 3.07 0.36 -8.59
CA VAL A 20 2.30 -0.84 -8.99
C VAL A 20 3.20 -2.07 -9.10
N PHE A 21 4.41 -1.89 -9.64
CA PHE A 21 5.40 -2.96 -9.70
C PHE A 21 5.80 -3.43 -8.29
N GLY A 22 6.06 -2.51 -7.37
CA GLY A 22 6.34 -2.81 -5.96
C GLY A 22 5.19 -3.54 -5.26
N MET A 23 3.95 -3.11 -5.48
CA MET A 23 2.76 -3.79 -4.93
C MET A 23 2.64 -5.22 -5.45
N THR A 24 2.85 -5.43 -6.75
CA THR A 24 2.78 -6.77 -7.35
C THR A 24 3.83 -7.71 -6.75
N LEU A 25 5.06 -7.24 -6.57
CA LEU A 25 6.12 -8.02 -5.91
C LEU A 25 5.78 -8.33 -4.46
N SER A 26 5.24 -7.37 -3.71
CA SER A 26 4.81 -7.59 -2.33
C SER A 26 3.69 -8.62 -2.23
N GLY A 27 2.71 -8.58 -3.13
CA GLY A 27 1.64 -9.59 -3.21
C GLY A 27 2.16 -10.98 -3.54
N LEU A 28 3.15 -11.09 -4.44
CA LEU A 28 3.78 -12.36 -4.78
C LEU A 28 4.59 -12.92 -3.59
N ALA A 29 5.30 -12.06 -2.85
CA ALA A 29 6.03 -12.44 -1.64
C ALA A 29 5.08 -12.94 -0.53
N MET A 30 3.92 -12.29 -0.39
CA MET A 30 2.87 -12.73 0.53
C MET A 30 2.30 -14.10 0.12
N TYR A 31 2.02 -14.29 -1.17
CA TYR A 31 1.56 -15.58 -1.70
C TYR A 31 2.56 -16.70 -1.40
N SER A 32 3.86 -16.48 -1.68
CA SER A 32 4.90 -17.47 -1.40
C SER A 32 4.98 -17.85 0.09
N LYS A 33 4.73 -16.91 1.00
CA LYS A 33 4.79 -17.16 2.45
C LYS A 33 3.57 -17.92 2.96
N TYR A 34 2.38 -17.60 2.46
CA TYR A 34 1.11 -18.12 2.96
C TYR A 34 0.50 -19.25 2.12
N TYR A 35 1.17 -19.68 1.04
CA TYR A 35 0.70 -20.77 0.17
C TYR A 35 0.39 -22.09 0.90
N ASN A 36 1.14 -22.42 1.96
CA ASN A 36 0.93 -23.64 2.76
C ASN A 36 0.29 -23.40 4.14
N CYS A 37 0.16 -22.14 4.58
CA CYS A 37 -0.36 -21.78 5.89
C CYS A 37 -1.13 -20.48 5.74
N ASP A 38 -2.44 -20.60 5.54
CA ASP A 38 -3.32 -19.46 5.34
C ASP A 38 -3.63 -18.79 6.70
N PRO A 39 -3.17 -17.56 6.96
CA PRO A 39 -3.36 -16.88 8.24
C PRO A 39 -4.83 -16.54 8.50
N LYS A 40 -5.66 -16.54 7.44
CA LYS A 40 -7.12 -16.42 7.54
C LYS A 40 -7.76 -17.69 8.12
N LEU A 41 -7.29 -18.87 7.72
CA LEU A 41 -7.78 -20.14 8.25
C LEU A 41 -7.24 -20.40 9.66
N ALA A 42 -6.06 -19.86 9.99
CA ALA A 42 -5.48 -19.90 11.33
C ALA A 42 -6.20 -19.00 12.35
N GLY A 43 -7.12 -18.12 11.91
CA GLY A 43 -7.86 -17.21 12.78
C GLY A 43 -7.10 -15.95 13.20
N ASP A 44 -5.90 -15.72 12.67
CA ASP A 44 -5.08 -14.52 12.96
C ASP A 44 -5.66 -13.26 12.32
N ILE A 45 -6.53 -13.40 11.31
CA ILE A 45 -7.04 -12.28 10.51
C ILE A 45 -8.53 -12.45 10.21
N SER A 46 -9.33 -11.43 10.55
CA SER A 46 -10.78 -11.43 10.30
C SER A 46 -11.15 -11.10 8.85
N SER A 47 -10.39 -10.20 8.22
CA SER A 47 -10.63 -9.73 6.85
C SER A 47 -9.38 -9.78 5.98
N ASN A 48 -9.55 -10.02 4.68
CA ASN A 48 -8.45 -10.07 3.72
C ASN A 48 -7.66 -8.74 3.66
N ASP A 49 -8.30 -7.60 3.96
CA ASP A 49 -7.68 -6.27 3.91
C ASP A 49 -6.57 -6.08 4.98
N GLN A 50 -6.62 -6.85 6.07
CA GLN A 50 -5.64 -6.79 7.15
C GLN A 50 -4.43 -7.71 6.90
N LEU A 51 -4.46 -8.52 5.85
CA LEU A 51 -3.39 -9.45 5.50
C LEU A 51 -2.05 -8.75 5.24
N MET A 52 -2.08 -7.63 4.53
CA MET A 52 -0.87 -6.89 4.18
C MET A 52 -0.23 -6.18 5.40
N PRO A 53 -0.99 -5.42 6.22
CA PRO A 53 -0.48 -4.92 7.50
C PRO A 53 0.08 -6.02 8.40
N HIS A 54 -0.62 -7.15 8.53
CA HIS A 54 -0.20 -8.28 9.35
C HIS A 54 1.12 -8.90 8.86
N TYR A 55 1.25 -9.12 7.56
CA TYR A 55 2.48 -9.64 6.95
C TYR A 55 3.68 -8.71 7.21
N ILE A 56 3.49 -7.40 7.10
CA ILE A 56 4.55 -6.43 7.30
C ILE A 56 4.94 -6.35 8.78
N MET A 57 3.96 -6.33 9.69
CA MET A 57 4.24 -6.34 11.12
C MET A 57 5.01 -7.58 11.56
N GLN A 58 4.76 -8.76 10.98
CA GLN A 58 5.50 -9.98 11.31
C GLN A 58 6.90 -10.03 10.68
N ASN A 59 7.02 -9.74 9.38
CA ASN A 59 8.29 -9.92 8.66
C ASN A 59 9.26 -8.75 8.87
N LEU A 60 8.75 -7.53 9.08
CA LEU A 60 9.56 -6.33 9.27
C LEU A 60 9.65 -5.91 10.74
N SER A 61 9.15 -6.71 11.68
CA SER A 61 9.30 -6.47 13.14
C SER A 61 10.75 -6.31 13.57
N LYS A 62 11.68 -6.95 12.86
CA LYS A 62 13.13 -6.86 13.10
C LYS A 62 13.70 -5.44 12.89
N TYR A 63 13.02 -4.60 12.11
CA TYR A 63 13.43 -3.23 11.81
C TYR A 63 12.44 -2.24 12.43
N PRO A 64 12.67 -1.78 13.68
CA PRO A 64 11.77 -0.84 14.34
C PRO A 64 11.65 0.45 13.51
N GLY A 65 10.42 0.92 13.31
CA GLY A 65 10.10 2.14 12.54
C GLY A 65 9.57 1.90 11.14
N ILE A 66 10.07 0.90 10.40
CA ILE A 66 9.60 0.58 9.04
C ILE A 66 8.11 0.16 8.99
N PRO A 67 7.61 -0.75 9.85
CA PRO A 67 6.19 -1.09 9.85
C PRO A 67 5.31 0.12 10.19
N GLY A 68 5.78 1.01 11.08
CA GLY A 68 5.07 2.25 11.42
C GLY A 68 5.00 3.23 10.25
N LEU A 69 6.10 3.38 9.50
CA LEU A 69 6.15 4.21 8.29
C LEU A 69 5.19 3.70 7.21
N PHE A 70 5.11 2.38 7.02
CA PHE A 70 4.19 1.78 6.05
C PHE A 70 2.73 2.07 6.41
N ILE A 71 2.35 1.86 7.67
CA ILE A 71 1.00 2.12 8.16
C ILE A 71 0.67 3.62 8.02
N ALA A 72 1.58 4.51 8.43
CA ALA A 72 1.40 5.96 8.27
C ALA A 72 1.20 6.37 6.80
N GLY A 73 1.93 5.74 5.86
CA GLY A 73 1.79 5.96 4.43
C GLY A 73 0.41 5.60 3.89
N ILE A 74 -0.14 4.43 4.26
CA ILE A 74 -1.49 4.01 3.84
C ILE A 74 -2.54 4.99 4.34
N PHE A 75 -2.47 5.37 5.62
CA PHE A 75 -3.42 6.33 6.19
C PHE A 75 -3.29 7.71 5.52
N SER A 76 -2.07 8.18 5.25
CA SER A 76 -1.85 9.43 4.53
C SER A 76 -2.44 9.40 3.11
N ALA A 77 -2.29 8.28 2.40
CA ALA A 77 -2.87 8.10 1.07
C ALA A 77 -4.42 8.14 1.12
N GLY A 78 -5.02 7.40 2.06
CA GLY A 78 -6.46 7.40 2.27
C GLY A 78 -7.02 8.79 2.62
N LEU A 79 -6.36 9.50 3.55
CA LEU A 79 -6.74 10.86 3.93
C LEU A 79 -6.60 11.85 2.75
N SER A 80 -5.58 11.71 1.89
CA SER A 80 -5.43 12.52 0.69
C SER A 80 -6.60 12.32 -0.29
N THR A 81 -7.08 11.09 -0.47
CA THR A 81 -8.24 10.79 -1.31
C THR A 81 -9.52 11.37 -0.70
N ILE A 82 -9.74 11.20 0.61
CA ILE A 82 -10.91 11.74 1.31
C ILE A 82 -10.95 13.27 1.21
N SER A 83 -9.80 13.93 1.40
CA SER A 83 -9.67 15.38 1.24
C SER A 83 -10.04 15.83 -0.18
N ALA A 84 -9.57 15.13 -1.22
CA ALA A 84 -9.92 15.43 -2.60
C ALA A 84 -11.42 15.22 -2.87
N VAL A 85 -12.02 14.13 -2.37
CA VAL A 85 -13.46 13.85 -2.52
C VAL A 85 -14.29 14.95 -1.87
N GLN A 86 -13.97 15.34 -0.64
CA GLN A 86 -14.68 16.40 0.06
C GLN A 86 -14.52 17.76 -0.63
N ASN A 87 -13.33 18.03 -1.18
CA ASN A 87 -13.07 19.25 -1.96
C ASN A 87 -13.77 19.27 -3.34
N SER A 88 -14.11 18.10 -3.91
CA SER A 88 -14.81 18.01 -5.20
C SER A 88 -16.33 17.89 -5.07
N ALA A 89 -16.83 17.47 -3.90
CA ALA A 89 -18.26 17.34 -3.63
C ALA A 89 -18.89 18.59 -2.98
N ALA A 90 -18.07 19.46 -2.39
CA ALA A 90 -18.44 20.80 -1.93
C ALA A 90 -18.46 21.79 -3.11
#